data_AF-A0A091HGZ8-F1
#
_entry.id   AF-A0A091HGZ8-F1
#
_cell.length_a   1.000
_cell.length_b   1.000
_cell.length_c   1.000
_cell.angle_alpha   90.00
_cell.angle_beta   90.00
_cell.angle_gamma   90.00
#
_symmetry.space_group_name_H-M   'P 1'
#
loop_
_entity.id
_entity.type
_entity.pdbx_description
1 polymer ?
#
loop_
_entity_poly.entity_id
_entity_poly.type
_entity_poly.pdbx_seq_one_letter_code
_entity_poly.pdbx_strand_id
1 'polypeptide(L)'
;KCNVQHGNVRETYRYLTDIFTTLVDLKWRFSLLVFILAYAVTWLFFGLIWWFIAYCRGDLEHLEDHAEGIVLLLLQAILGSMVNAFMVGCMFVKISQPNKRAETLVFSSHAVVSLRDDRLCLMFRVGDLRDSHIVEASIRAKLIKSKQTQEGEFIPLDQTDLSVGFETGDDRLFLISTLITRHDID
;
A
#
# COMPACT_ATOMS: atom_id res chain seq x y z
N LYS A 1 -12.29 -0.92 -5.38
CA LYS A 1 -11.82 -2.31 -5.58
C LYS A 1 -11.99 -2.64 -7.06
N CYS A 2 -10.94 -3.09 -7.75
CA CYS A 2 -11.00 -3.40 -9.18
C CYS A 2 -11.19 -4.91 -9.35
N ASN A 3 -12.11 -5.34 -10.23
CA ASN A 3 -12.34 -6.76 -10.53
C ASN A 3 -11.39 -7.26 -11.63
N VAL A 4 -10.08 -7.08 -11.42
CA VAL A 4 -9.03 -7.50 -12.35
C VAL A 4 -8.10 -8.46 -11.62
N GLN A 5 -8.04 -9.70 -12.10
CA GLN A 5 -7.10 -10.71 -11.60
C GLN A 5 -5.93 -10.81 -12.57
N HIS A 6 -4.72 -10.58 -12.07
CA HIS A 6 -3.50 -10.72 -12.88
C HIS A 6 -3.15 -12.21 -12.95
N GLY A 7 -3.46 -12.86 -14.07
CA GLY A 7 -3.10 -14.26 -14.33
C GLY A 7 -1.74 -14.37 -15.04
N ASN A 8 -1.03 -15.49 -14.81
CA ASN A 8 0.19 -15.89 -15.52
C ASN A 8 1.36 -14.88 -15.47
N VAL A 9 1.65 -14.31 -14.29
CA VAL A 9 2.86 -13.52 -14.06
C VAL A 9 4.07 -14.46 -13.98
N ARG A 10 4.83 -14.56 -15.08
CA ARG A 10 5.95 -15.48 -15.24
C ARG A 10 7.15 -15.19 -14.31
N GLU A 11 7.24 -13.97 -13.77
CA GLU A 11 8.36 -13.50 -12.93
C GLU A 11 7.95 -13.28 -11.46
N THR A 12 7.60 -14.35 -10.75
CA THR A 12 7.22 -14.24 -9.32
C THR A 12 8.39 -13.80 -8.43
N TYR A 13 9.64 -14.02 -8.85
CA TYR A 13 10.83 -13.61 -8.10
C TYR A 13 10.92 -12.09 -7.88
N ARG A 14 10.31 -11.28 -8.76
CA ARG A 14 10.33 -9.82 -8.68
C ARG A 14 9.59 -9.30 -7.43
N TYR A 15 8.63 -10.06 -6.90
CA TYR A 15 7.99 -9.76 -5.63
C TYR A 15 8.92 -10.02 -4.43
N LEU A 16 9.83 -11.00 -4.53
CA LEU A 16 10.80 -11.29 -3.46
C LEU A 16 11.98 -10.33 -3.48
N THR A 17 12.34 -9.80 -4.66
CA THR A 17 13.37 -8.74 -4.76
C THR A 17 12.93 -7.48 -4.02
N ASP A 18 11.63 -7.26 -3.87
CA ASP A 18 11.04 -6.14 -3.13
C ASP A 18 10.33 -6.61 -1.85
N ILE A 19 11.10 -7.26 -0.96
CA ILE A 19 10.63 -7.73 0.35
C ILE A 19 10.02 -6.58 1.19
N PHE A 20 10.54 -5.36 1.06
CA PHE A 20 10.06 -4.24 1.84
C PHE A 20 8.63 -3.82 1.43
N THR A 21 8.37 -3.63 0.13
CA THR A 21 7.01 -3.26 -0.31
C THR A 21 6.03 -4.39 -0.07
N THR A 22 6.43 -5.65 -0.30
CA THR A 22 5.55 -6.79 -0.01
C THR A 22 5.17 -6.91 1.46
N LEU A 23 6.09 -6.69 2.40
CA LEU A 23 5.79 -6.67 3.84
C LEU A 23 4.81 -5.55 4.22
N VAL A 24 5.00 -4.38 3.63
CA VAL A 24 4.17 -3.21 3.86
C VAL A 24 2.77 -3.39 3.26
N ASP A 25 2.63 -4.08 2.12
CA ASP A 25 1.34 -4.31 1.44
C ASP A 25 0.56 -5.52 1.96
N LEU A 26 1.19 -6.41 2.74
CA LEU A 26 0.50 -7.56 3.35
C LEU A 26 -0.68 -7.14 4.25
N LYS A 27 -1.71 -7.98 4.37
CA LYS A 27 -2.79 -7.72 5.35
C LYS A 27 -2.22 -7.71 6.77
N TRP A 28 -2.81 -6.90 7.65
CA TRP A 28 -2.41 -6.79 9.07
C TRP A 28 -2.19 -8.15 9.77
N ARG A 29 -3.07 -9.13 9.53
CA ARG A 29 -2.96 -10.48 10.10
C ARG A 29 -1.64 -11.17 9.74
N PHE A 30 -1.23 -11.11 8.47
CA PHE A 30 0.02 -11.70 8.01
C PHE A 30 1.23 -10.86 8.41
N SER A 31 1.07 -9.54 8.44
CA SER A 31 2.13 -8.63 8.86
C SER A 31 2.53 -8.86 10.33
N LEU A 32 1.54 -9.05 11.22
CA LEU A 32 1.79 -9.41 12.62
C LEU A 32 2.39 -10.81 12.77
N LEU A 33 1.94 -11.78 11.95
CA LEU A 33 2.51 -13.12 11.94
C LEU A 33 4.00 -13.08 11.58
N VAL A 34 4.36 -12.39 10.49
CA VAL A 34 5.76 -12.25 10.08
C VAL A 34 6.59 -11.54 11.15
N PHE A 35 6.02 -10.55 11.83
CA PHE A 35 6.68 -9.88 12.95
C PHE A 35 7.03 -10.86 14.07
N ILE A 36 6.04 -11.61 14.57
CA ILE A 36 6.24 -12.58 15.65
C ILE A 36 7.24 -13.67 15.21
N LEU A 37 7.11 -14.19 13.99
CA LEU A 37 7.99 -15.22 13.45
C LEU A 37 9.43 -14.74 13.36
N ALA A 38 9.69 -13.51 12.89
CA ALA A 38 11.04 -12.97 12.75
C ALA A 38 11.76 -12.85 14.11
N TYR A 39 11.06 -12.37 15.14
CA TYR A 39 11.63 -12.32 16.49
C TYR A 39 11.83 -13.71 17.07
N ALA A 40 10.86 -14.61 16.92
CA ALA A 40 10.98 -15.98 17.40
C ALA A 40 12.18 -16.71 16.77
N VAL A 41 12.35 -16.62 15.44
CA VAL A 41 13.49 -17.22 14.73
C VAL A 41 14.81 -16.62 15.20
N THR A 42 14.88 -15.29 15.37
CA THR A 42 16.08 -14.61 15.86
C THR A 42 16.45 -15.09 17.27
N TRP A 43 15.47 -15.16 18.17
CA TRP A 43 15.67 -15.60 19.55
C TRP A 43 16.06 -17.08 19.63
N LEU A 44 15.43 -17.95 18.85
CA LEU A 44 15.78 -19.37 18.78
C LEU A 44 17.19 -19.56 18.21
N PHE A 45 17.56 -18.82 17.16
CA PHE A 45 18.90 -18.90 16.57
C PHE A 45 19.99 -18.51 17.58
N PHE A 46 19.86 -17.35 18.25
CA PHE A 46 20.82 -16.95 19.28
C PHE A 46 20.78 -17.87 20.50
N GLY A 47 19.59 -18.32 20.93
CA GLY A 47 19.45 -19.26 22.03
C GLY A 47 20.14 -20.59 21.77
N LEU A 48 20.06 -21.12 20.55
CA LEU A 48 20.78 -22.33 20.14
C LEU A 48 22.29 -22.11 20.10
N ILE A 49 22.77 -20.93 19.67
CA ILE A 49 24.19 -20.58 19.72
C ILE A 49 24.70 -20.55 21.16
N TRP A 50 23.99 -19.86 22.06
CA TRP A 50 24.33 -19.82 23.48
C TRP A 50 24.35 -21.21 24.11
N TRP A 51 23.33 -22.02 23.81
CA TRP A 51 23.25 -23.40 24.29
C TRP A 51 24.41 -24.26 23.77
N PHE A 52 24.74 -24.15 22.48
CA PHE A 52 25.84 -24.90 21.87
C PHE A 52 27.19 -24.53 22.47
N ILE A 53 27.43 -23.25 22.75
CA ILE A 53 28.67 -22.79 23.39
C ILE A 53 28.76 -23.30 24.83
N ALA A 54 27.66 -23.20 25.58
CA ALA A 54 27.59 -23.74 26.94
C ALA A 54 27.86 -25.26 26.95
N TYR A 55 27.32 -25.99 25.98
CA TYR A 55 27.56 -27.42 25.80
C TYR A 55 29.04 -27.72 25.48
N CYS A 56 29.65 -26.99 24.54
CA CYS A 56 31.04 -27.19 24.14
C CYS A 56 32.06 -26.83 25.24
N ARG A 57 31.75 -25.84 26.09
CA ARG A 57 32.64 -25.45 27.21
C ARG A 57 32.58 -26.41 28.40
N GLY A 58 31.53 -27.23 28.50
CA GLY A 58 31.41 -28.25 29.55
C GLY A 58 31.29 -27.70 30.97
N ASP A 59 31.01 -26.40 31.14
CA ASP A 59 30.96 -25.75 32.44
C ASP A 59 29.70 -24.88 32.55
N LEU A 60 28.76 -25.30 33.39
CA LEU A 60 27.51 -24.58 33.64
C LEU A 60 27.66 -23.52 34.76
N GLU A 61 28.88 -23.28 35.28
CA GLU A 61 29.12 -22.38 36.43
C GLU A 61 30.21 -21.30 36.26
N HIS A 62 31.06 -21.29 35.23
CA HIS A 62 32.04 -20.21 35.03
C HIS A 62 31.56 -19.16 34.02
N LEU A 63 30.77 -18.20 34.52
CA LEU A 63 30.27 -17.02 33.79
C LEU A 63 31.34 -15.96 33.48
N GLU A 64 32.58 -16.12 33.96
CA GLU A 64 33.52 -14.99 34.10
C GLU A 64 34.77 -15.01 33.23
N ASP A 65 34.94 -15.93 32.29
CA ASP A 65 36.08 -15.83 31.39
C ASP A 65 35.75 -16.08 29.91
N HIS A 66 36.54 -15.43 29.07
CA HIS A 66 36.63 -15.52 27.61
C HIS A 66 35.88 -14.44 26.82
N ALA A 67 36.69 -13.60 26.17
CA ALA A 67 36.33 -12.60 25.18
C ALA A 67 35.31 -13.07 24.13
N GLU A 68 35.23 -14.36 23.82
CA GLU A 68 34.30 -14.95 22.87
C GLU A 68 32.83 -14.69 23.23
N GLY A 69 32.44 -14.79 24.52
CA GLY A 69 31.06 -14.55 24.95
C GLY A 69 30.67 -13.07 24.85
N ILE A 70 31.61 -12.18 25.19
CA ILE A 70 31.46 -10.73 25.04
C ILE A 70 31.33 -10.37 23.55
N VAL A 71 32.18 -10.93 22.69
CA VAL A 71 32.13 -10.71 21.23
C VAL A 71 30.79 -11.18 20.65
N LEU A 72 30.28 -12.33 21.07
CA LEU A 72 28.97 -12.83 20.64
C LEU A 72 27.82 -11.97 21.12
N LEU A 73 27.87 -11.48 22.36
CA LEU A 73 26.87 -10.57 22.91
C LEU A 73 26.85 -9.23 22.15
N LEU A 74 28.02 -8.71 21.78
CA LEU A 74 28.15 -7.52 20.94
C LEU A 74 27.60 -7.75 19.52
N LEU A 75 27.93 -8.89 18.88
CA LEU A 75 27.39 -9.25 17.56
C LEU A 75 25.87 -9.45 17.60
N GLN A 76 25.35 -10.09 18.65
CA GLN A 76 23.91 -10.24 18.88
C GLN A 76 23.22 -8.89 19.06
N ALA A 77 23.83 -7.96 19.80
CA ALA A 77 23.28 -6.62 19.97
C ALA A 77 23.21 -5.85 18.64
N ILE A 78 24.26 -5.91 17.82
CA ILE A 78 24.30 -5.28 16.50
C ILE A 78 23.24 -5.89 15.56
N LEU A 79 23.22 -7.22 15.42
CA LEU A 79 22.24 -7.89 14.54
C LEU A 79 20.80 -7.71 15.05
N GLY A 80 20.59 -7.80 16.37
CA GLY A 80 19.29 -7.59 16.99
C GLY A 80 18.76 -6.17 16.81
N SER A 81 19.61 -5.16 16.95
CA SER A 81 19.24 -3.77 16.70
C SER A 81 18.90 -3.53 15.21
N MET A 82 19.63 -4.14 14.28
CA MET A 82 19.35 -4.04 12.85
C MET A 82 17.98 -4.66 12.49
N VAL A 83 17.69 -5.86 13.00
CA VAL A 83 16.39 -6.52 12.80
C VAL A 83 15.27 -5.67 13.43
N ASN A 84 15.47 -5.18 14.66
CA ASN A 84 14.49 -4.34 15.34
C ASN A 84 14.20 -3.05 14.55
N ALA A 85 15.24 -2.34 14.12
CA ALA A 85 15.10 -1.12 13.32
C ALA A 85 14.34 -1.38 12.01
N PHE A 86 14.66 -2.47 11.30
CA PHE A 86 13.95 -2.85 10.08
C PHE A 86 12.46 -3.12 10.34
N MET A 87 12.14 -3.93 11.37
CA MET A 87 10.76 -4.34 11.66
C MET A 87 9.90 -3.19 12.18
N VAL A 88 10.46 -2.36 13.06
CA VAL A 88 9.79 -1.14 13.55
C VAL A 88 9.60 -0.13 12.41
N GLY A 89 10.60 0.03 11.53
CA GLY A 89 10.49 0.87 10.34
C GLY A 89 9.35 0.42 9.41
N CYS A 90 9.27 -0.87 9.11
CA CYS A 90 8.19 -1.44 8.31
C CYS A 90 6.81 -1.22 8.95
N MET A 91 6.69 -1.41 10.27
CA MET A 91 5.46 -1.16 11.02
C MET A 91 5.06 0.32 11.01
N PHE A 92 6.02 1.22 11.23
CA PHE A 92 5.78 2.65 11.20
C PHE A 92 5.27 3.11 9.82
N VAL A 93 5.92 2.64 8.74
CA VAL A 93 5.48 2.93 7.37
C VAL A 93 4.07 2.41 7.14
N LYS A 94 3.78 1.16 7.52
CA LYS A 94 2.45 0.55 7.36
C LYS A 94 1.35 1.29 8.13
N ILE A 95 1.63 1.79 9.32
CA ILE A 95 0.70 2.60 10.12
C ILE A 95 0.50 3.98 9.49
N SER A 96 1.58 4.56 8.97
CA SER A 96 1.58 5.89 8.35
C SER A 96 0.92 5.91 6.97
N GLN A 97 0.73 4.74 6.34
CA GLN A 97 0.07 4.65 5.05
C GLN A 97 -1.35 5.24 5.11
N PRO A 98 -1.69 6.14 4.18
CA PRO A 98 -2.99 6.80 4.15
C PRO A 98 -4.12 5.90 3.62
N ASN A 99 -3.99 4.57 3.67
CA ASN A 99 -4.94 3.63 3.06
C ASN A 99 -6.38 3.74 3.62
N LYS A 100 -6.56 4.31 4.81
CA LYS A 100 -7.89 4.62 5.38
C LYS A 100 -8.53 5.92 4.85
N ARG A 101 -7.79 6.74 4.09
CA ARG A 101 -8.32 8.03 3.57
C ARG A 101 -9.32 7.84 2.44
N ALA A 102 -9.15 6.80 1.62
CA ALA A 102 -10.11 6.49 0.55
C ALA A 102 -11.47 5.99 1.08
N GLU A 103 -11.57 5.63 2.38
CA GLU A 103 -12.83 5.19 2.99
C GLU A 103 -13.76 6.36 3.35
N THR A 104 -13.24 7.59 3.51
CA THR A 104 -14.06 8.78 3.83
C THR A 104 -14.52 9.53 2.59
N LEU A 105 -13.93 9.25 1.42
CA LEU A 105 -14.32 9.84 0.15
C LEU A 105 -15.47 9.03 -0.45
N VAL A 106 -16.62 9.68 -0.60
CA VAL A 106 -17.84 9.08 -1.12
C VAL A 106 -18.25 9.66 -2.46
N PHE A 107 -18.77 8.78 -3.32
CA PHE A 107 -19.36 9.12 -4.61
C PHE A 107 -20.88 8.91 -4.55
N SER A 108 -21.65 9.66 -5.34
CA SER A 108 -23.08 9.38 -5.52
C SER A 108 -23.29 7.98 -6.11
N SER A 109 -24.31 7.27 -5.64
CA SER A 109 -24.65 5.94 -6.17
C SER A 109 -25.12 5.96 -7.63
N HIS A 110 -25.58 7.12 -8.10
CA HIS A 110 -26.06 7.32 -9.47
C HIS A 110 -25.38 8.53 -10.08
N ALA A 111 -25.11 8.43 -11.39
CA ALA A 111 -24.82 9.58 -12.24
C ALA A 111 -26.11 9.96 -12.97
N VAL A 112 -26.30 11.25 -13.22
CA VAL A 112 -27.48 11.78 -13.91
C VAL A 112 -27.05 12.53 -15.16
N VAL A 113 -27.86 12.45 -16.20
CA VAL A 113 -27.70 13.24 -17.42
C VAL A 113 -28.85 14.22 -17.50
N SER A 114 -28.56 15.51 -17.59
CA SER A 114 -29.58 16.54 -17.77
C SER A 114 -28.99 17.77 -18.48
N LEU A 115 -29.88 18.58 -19.04
CA LEU A 115 -29.51 19.89 -19.57
C LEU A 115 -29.15 20.84 -18.43
N ARG A 116 -28.05 21.58 -18.57
CA ARG A 116 -27.62 22.66 -17.68
C ARG A 116 -26.94 23.73 -18.52
N ASP A 117 -27.42 24.97 -18.40
CA ASP A 117 -26.93 26.09 -19.23
C ASP A 117 -26.92 25.78 -20.74
N ASP A 118 -28.00 25.13 -21.22
CA ASP A 118 -28.20 24.71 -22.61
C ASP A 118 -27.20 23.67 -23.14
N ARG A 119 -26.44 23.01 -22.24
CA ARG A 119 -25.54 21.91 -22.57
C ARG A 119 -25.99 20.62 -21.91
N LEU A 120 -25.86 19.50 -22.62
CA LEU A 120 -26.16 18.19 -22.07
C LEU A 120 -24.97 17.75 -21.20
N CYS A 121 -25.18 17.56 -19.90
CA CYS A 121 -24.09 17.27 -18.97
C CYS A 121 -24.33 15.94 -18.25
N LEU A 122 -23.28 15.11 -18.14
CA LEU A 122 -23.23 13.99 -17.21
C LEU A 122 -22.69 14.47 -15.87
N MET A 123 -23.42 14.22 -14.79
CA MET A 123 -23.10 14.73 -13.46
C MET A 123 -23.13 13.62 -12.40
N PHE A 124 -22.18 13.69 -11.47
CA PHE A 124 -22.13 12.83 -10.28
C PHE A 124 -21.57 13.63 -9.09
N ARG A 125 -21.88 13.21 -7.87
CA ARG A 125 -21.45 13.92 -6.67
C ARG A 125 -20.26 13.25 -6.03
N VAL A 126 -19.36 14.06 -5.48
CA VAL A 126 -18.22 13.64 -4.68
C VAL A 126 -18.22 14.42 -3.38
N GLY A 127 -17.96 13.75 -2.27
CA GLY A 127 -17.86 14.38 -0.95
C GLY A 127 -16.80 13.71 -0.09
N ASP A 128 -16.29 14.46 0.88
CA ASP A 128 -15.46 13.94 1.97
C ASP A 128 -16.27 13.99 3.26
N LEU A 129 -16.33 12.86 3.98
CA LEU A 129 -17.03 12.73 5.26
C LEU A 129 -16.18 13.21 6.45
N ARG A 130 -14.95 13.67 6.22
CA ARG A 130 -14.00 14.06 7.27
C ARG A 130 -13.86 15.58 7.36
N ASP A 131 -13.78 16.10 8.59
CA ASP A 131 -13.54 17.54 8.83
C ASP A 131 -12.12 18.00 8.44
N SER A 132 -11.20 17.09 8.16
CA SER A 132 -9.83 17.43 7.75
C SER A 132 -9.76 17.64 6.24
N HIS A 133 -9.29 18.82 5.82
CA HIS A 133 -9.14 19.13 4.40
C HIS A 133 -8.14 18.22 3.67
N ILE A 134 -8.55 17.71 2.51
CA ILE A 134 -7.63 17.11 1.54
C ILE A 134 -6.98 18.26 0.77
N VAL A 135 -5.67 18.41 0.93
CA VAL A 135 -4.87 19.34 0.15
C VAL A 135 -4.69 18.77 -1.26
N GLU A 136 -4.92 19.59 -2.29
CA GLU A 136 -4.77 19.23 -3.72
C GLU A 136 -5.61 18.03 -4.19
N ALA A 137 -6.89 17.98 -3.80
CA ALA A 137 -7.80 17.00 -4.41
C ALA A 137 -7.95 17.27 -5.90
N SER A 138 -7.79 16.25 -6.74
CA SER A 138 -8.04 16.32 -8.19
C SER A 138 -8.93 15.15 -8.60
N ILE A 139 -9.89 15.42 -9.50
CA ILE A 139 -10.79 14.41 -10.02
C ILE A 139 -10.53 14.10 -11.48
N ARG A 140 -10.55 12.81 -11.82
CA ARG A 140 -10.43 12.31 -13.19
C ARG A 140 -11.49 11.26 -13.45
N ALA A 141 -12.07 11.29 -14.64
CA ALA A 141 -13.08 10.33 -15.08
C ALA A 141 -12.60 9.66 -16.37
N LYS A 142 -12.81 8.35 -16.47
CA LYS A 142 -12.48 7.55 -17.66
C LYS A 142 -13.72 6.77 -18.11
N LEU A 143 -14.01 6.81 -19.41
CA LEU A 143 -14.96 5.93 -20.06
C LEU A 143 -14.25 4.63 -20.43
N ILE A 144 -14.78 3.50 -19.92
CA ILE A 144 -14.26 2.17 -20.23
C ILE A 144 -15.28 1.46 -21.12
N LYS A 145 -14.90 1.18 -22.37
CA LYS A 145 -15.74 0.43 -23.33
C LYS A 145 -14.87 -0.43 -24.23
N SER A 146 -15.41 -1.54 -24.72
CA SER A 146 -14.75 -2.29 -25.80
C SER A 146 -14.83 -1.51 -27.11
N LYS A 147 -13.75 -1.52 -27.89
CA LYS A 147 -13.66 -0.84 -29.19
C LYS A 147 -13.01 -1.77 -30.22
N GLN A 148 -13.44 -1.66 -31.47
CA GLN A 148 -12.74 -2.26 -32.60
C GLN A 148 -12.19 -1.13 -33.49
N THR A 149 -10.91 -1.20 -33.87
CA THR A 149 -10.29 -0.23 -34.76
C THR A 149 -10.70 -0.46 -36.21
N GLN A 150 -10.47 0.51 -37.09
CA GLN A 150 -10.79 0.37 -38.51
C GLN A 150 -9.92 -0.70 -39.18
N GLU A 151 -8.74 -0.94 -38.63
CA GLU A 151 -7.77 -1.98 -39.03
C GLU A 151 -8.16 -3.39 -38.53
N GLY A 152 -9.22 -3.49 -37.73
CA GLY A 152 -9.77 -4.76 -37.23
C GLY A 152 -9.24 -5.20 -35.87
N GLU A 153 -8.42 -4.40 -35.18
CA GLU A 153 -7.92 -4.70 -33.83
C GLU A 153 -9.03 -4.56 -32.80
N PHE A 154 -9.22 -5.58 -31.95
CA PHE A 154 -10.18 -5.56 -30.86
C PHE A 154 -9.51 -5.19 -29.54
N ILE A 155 -9.96 -4.08 -28.94
CA ILE A 155 -9.48 -3.56 -27.67
C ILE A 155 -10.58 -3.82 -26.62
N PRO A 156 -10.40 -4.77 -25.68
CA PRO A 156 -11.47 -5.21 -24.78
C PRO A 156 -11.89 -4.15 -23.74
N LEU A 157 -10.94 -3.35 -23.24
CA LEU A 157 -11.17 -2.34 -22.20
C LEU A 157 -10.49 -1.03 -22.61
N ASP A 158 -10.93 -0.44 -23.72
CA ASP A 158 -10.44 0.86 -24.17
C ASP A 158 -10.82 1.92 -23.14
N GLN A 159 -9.85 2.77 -22.78
CA GLN A 159 -10.01 3.78 -21.74
C GLN A 159 -9.85 5.17 -22.36
N THR A 160 -10.95 5.92 -22.41
CA THR A 160 -10.94 7.31 -22.90
C THR A 160 -11.14 8.26 -21.73
N ASP A 161 -10.29 9.28 -21.59
CA ASP A 161 -10.47 10.31 -20.56
C ASP A 161 -11.70 11.18 -20.87
N LEU A 162 -12.53 11.43 -19.85
CA LEU A 162 -13.67 12.35 -19.93
C LEU A 162 -13.25 13.70 -19.33
N SER A 163 -13.48 14.79 -20.06
CA SER A 163 -13.17 16.13 -19.58
C SER A 163 -14.11 16.55 -18.45
N VAL A 164 -13.57 16.70 -17.24
CA VAL A 164 -14.29 17.13 -16.03
C VAL A 164 -13.75 18.46 -15.50
N GLY A 165 -13.19 19.29 -16.37
CA GLY A 165 -12.56 20.56 -16.01
C GLY A 165 -11.02 20.58 -16.10
N PHE A 166 -10.41 19.65 -16.85
CA PHE A 166 -8.95 19.58 -16.99
C PHE A 166 -8.36 20.83 -17.68
N GLU A 167 -9.03 21.34 -18.71
CA GLU A 167 -8.55 22.52 -19.44
C GLU A 167 -8.68 23.82 -18.65
N THR A 168 -9.72 23.94 -17.81
CA THR A 168 -9.97 25.11 -16.98
C THR A 168 -9.28 25.03 -15.61
N GLY A 169 -8.81 23.85 -15.22
CA GLY A 169 -8.27 23.56 -13.90
C GLY A 169 -9.34 23.38 -12.81
N ASP A 170 -10.61 23.26 -13.20
CA ASP A 170 -11.75 22.95 -12.33
C ASP A 170 -11.75 21.49 -11.84
N ASP A 171 -10.87 20.66 -12.41
CA ASP A 171 -10.61 19.30 -11.94
C ASP A 171 -9.96 19.28 -10.54
N ARG A 172 -9.30 20.38 -10.14
CA ARG A 172 -8.74 20.58 -8.80
C ARG A 172 -9.84 21.02 -7.84
N LEU A 173 -10.29 20.07 -7.03
CA LEU A 173 -11.42 20.24 -6.14
C LEU A 173 -10.99 20.85 -4.80
N PHE A 174 -11.80 21.79 -4.31
CA PHE A 174 -11.77 22.25 -2.93
C PHE A 174 -12.93 21.59 -2.15
N LEU A 175 -12.71 20.35 -1.71
CA LEU A 175 -13.72 19.51 -1.06
C LEU A 175 -13.88 19.88 0.42
N ILE A 176 -14.70 20.89 0.72
CA ILE A 176 -15.23 21.16 2.07
C ILE A 176 -16.63 20.56 2.23
N SER A 177 -17.44 20.63 1.18
CA SER A 177 -18.77 20.07 1.12
C SER A 177 -18.93 19.21 -0.13
N THR A 178 -20.07 18.52 -0.25
CA THR A 178 -20.35 17.70 -1.44
C THR A 178 -20.37 18.58 -2.70
N LEU A 179 -19.52 18.24 -3.67
CA LEU A 179 -19.44 18.91 -4.96
C LEU A 179 -20.09 18.06 -6.06
N ILE A 180 -20.68 18.72 -7.05
CA ILE A 180 -21.19 18.07 -8.27
C ILE A 180 -20.13 18.22 -9.34
N THR A 181 -19.50 17.11 -9.73
CA THR A 181 -18.62 17.07 -10.89
C THR A 181 -19.47 16.92 -12.14
N ARG A 182 -19.18 17.71 -13.17
CA ARG A 182 -19.86 17.68 -14.46
C ARG A 182 -18.89 17.35 -15.58
N HIS A 183 -19.40 16.63 -16.56
CA HIS A 183 -18.78 16.41 -17.86
C HIS A 183 -19.76 16.91 -18.91
N ASP A 184 -19.34 17.87 -19.72
CA ASP A 184 -20.14 18.38 -20.83
C ASP A 184 -20.04 17.40 -22.00
N ILE A 185 -21.20 16.94 -22.50
CA ILE A 185 -21.33 16.03 -23.62
C ILE A 185 -21.48 16.89 -24.87
N ASP A 186 -20.38 17.08 -25.59
CA ASP A 186 -20.35 17.73 -26.91
C ASP A 186 -20.75 16.75 -28.05
#